data_AF-A0A944CFM5-F1
#
_entry.id   AF-A0A944CFM5-F1
#
_cell.length_a   1.000
_cell.length_b   1.000
_cell.length_c   1.000
_cell.angle_alpha   90.00
_cell.angle_beta   90.00
_cell.angle_gamma   90.00
#
_symmetry.space_group_name_H-M   'P 1'
#
loop_
_entity.id
_entity.type
_entity.pdbx_description
1 polymer ?
#
loop_
_entity_poly.entity_id
_entity_poly.type
_entity_poly.pdbx_seq_one_letter_code
_entity_poly.pdbx_strand_id
1 'polypeptide(L)'
;MPTPTPIALIKPANRLFATIDIDTHTNQFKAGQLPSTYYMTGVGPFLRLRPLHRSGFGMFEKATRVVGIYTGDWVSAETFQENRDTNDNILFSYLGDNATDITAAITALKGTAKTTQEIIDQNAAVHRPDLNNSIVYVDNGPLEGSVFGGDQVKTNNYYRPMKVVDATAADRNAHTGHAFATSEAAETFYGAHYPALLDQLMQLGQSAQVIKTDMSPRGVTVETPIQTDLQYYPEAMFENRAVQLNFLKRLYMSFV
;
A
#
# COMPACT_ATOMS: atom_id res chain seq x y z
N MET A 1 1.40 -18.96 11.52
CA MET A 1 2.11 -20.10 10.92
C MET A 1 2.18 -19.81 9.43
N PRO A 2 3.35 -19.92 8.77
CA PRO A 2 3.45 -19.69 7.33
C PRO A 2 2.50 -20.60 6.55
N THR A 3 1.79 -20.03 5.56
CA THR A 3 0.91 -20.78 4.65
C THR A 3 1.56 -20.81 3.26
N PRO A 4 1.75 -21.98 2.63
CA PRO A 4 2.28 -22.04 1.28
C PRO A 4 1.28 -21.48 0.25
N THR A 5 1.79 -20.91 -0.85
CA THR A 5 0.97 -20.64 -2.03
C THR A 5 0.38 -21.94 -2.62
N PRO A 6 -0.79 -21.90 -3.27
CA PRO A 6 -1.58 -20.71 -3.59
C PRO A 6 -2.32 -20.12 -2.38
N ILE A 7 -2.35 -18.79 -2.31
CA ILE A 7 -3.13 -18.05 -1.32
C ILE A 7 -4.39 -17.51 -2.00
N ALA A 8 -5.50 -18.25 -1.88
CA ALA A 8 -6.76 -17.95 -2.57
C ALA A 8 -7.34 -16.54 -2.30
N LEU A 9 -6.85 -15.88 -1.24
CA LEU A 9 -7.17 -14.49 -0.94
C LEU A 9 -6.61 -13.51 -1.99
N ILE A 10 -5.48 -13.83 -2.63
CA ILE A 10 -4.85 -13.01 -3.68
C ILE A 10 -5.58 -13.26 -5.01
N LYS A 11 -6.63 -12.47 -5.25
CA LYS A 11 -7.36 -12.43 -6.52
C LYS A 11 -8.02 -11.07 -6.70
N PRO A 12 -8.34 -10.64 -7.94
CA PRO A 12 -8.92 -9.32 -8.20
C PRO A 12 -10.17 -9.02 -7.36
N ALA A 13 -11.08 -10.00 -7.22
CA ALA A 13 -12.33 -9.84 -6.48
C ALA A 13 -12.17 -9.55 -4.98
N ASN A 14 -10.99 -9.82 -4.40
CA ASN A 14 -10.71 -9.60 -2.99
C ASN A 14 -9.82 -8.37 -2.74
N ARG A 15 -9.33 -7.72 -3.81
CA ARG A 15 -8.38 -6.63 -3.70
C ARG A 15 -9.12 -5.36 -3.30
N LEU A 16 -8.76 -4.80 -2.14
CA LEU A 16 -9.42 -3.61 -1.61
C LEU A 16 -8.79 -2.32 -2.15
N PHE A 17 -7.47 -2.20 -2.01
CA PHE A 17 -6.70 -1.01 -2.36
C PHE A 17 -5.20 -1.33 -2.44
N ALA A 18 -4.38 -0.32 -2.69
CA ALA A 18 -2.94 -0.39 -2.68
C ALA A 18 -2.30 0.75 -1.89
N THR A 19 -0.98 0.66 -1.69
CA THR A 19 -0.18 1.79 -1.23
C THR A 19 1.03 2.02 -2.13
N ILE A 20 1.22 3.29 -2.50
CA ILE A 20 2.25 3.75 -3.43
C ILE A 20 2.88 5.01 -2.83
N ASP A 21 4.20 5.14 -2.92
CA ASP A 21 4.83 6.41 -2.52
C ASP A 21 4.49 7.52 -3.53
N ILE A 22 4.29 8.73 -3.02
CA ILE A 22 4.11 9.93 -3.83
C ILE A 22 5.35 10.82 -3.66
N ASP A 23 5.90 11.31 -4.76
CA ASP A 23 6.86 12.41 -4.75
C ASP A 23 6.10 13.72 -4.81
N THR A 24 6.11 14.45 -3.69
CA THR A 24 5.40 15.73 -3.55
C THR A 24 6.10 16.89 -4.25
N HIS A 25 7.34 16.71 -4.74
CA HIS A 25 8.03 17.74 -5.53
C HIS A 25 7.58 17.69 -6.99
N THR A 26 7.43 16.48 -7.53
CA THR A 26 6.99 16.26 -8.92
C THR A 26 5.48 16.00 -9.03
N ASN A 27 4.80 15.77 -7.90
CA ASN A 27 3.38 15.40 -7.80
C ASN A 27 3.05 14.18 -8.66
N GLN A 28 3.86 13.13 -8.50
CA GLN A 28 3.71 11.86 -9.20
C GLN A 28 3.89 10.68 -8.24
N PHE A 29 3.31 9.53 -8.60
CA PHE A 29 3.66 8.27 -7.95
C PHE A 29 5.15 7.94 -8.21
N LYS A 30 5.85 7.46 -7.18
CA LYS A 30 7.26 7.12 -7.28
C LYS A 30 7.46 5.86 -8.10
N ALA A 31 7.92 6.04 -9.34
CA ALA A 31 8.21 4.94 -10.25
C ALA A 31 9.13 3.87 -9.64
N GLY A 32 10.11 4.25 -8.80
CA GLY A 32 11.05 3.32 -8.15
C GLY A 32 10.48 2.42 -7.04
N GLN A 33 9.16 2.41 -6.82
CA GLN A 33 8.47 1.56 -5.86
C GLN A 33 7.62 0.50 -6.60
N LEU A 34 7.38 -0.65 -5.95
CA LEU A 34 6.35 -1.60 -6.38
C LEU A 34 5.17 -1.46 -5.40
N PRO A 35 3.97 -1.08 -5.88
CA PRO A 35 2.79 -0.90 -5.04
C PRO A 35 2.52 -2.11 -4.14
N SER A 36 2.34 -1.88 -2.84
CA SER A 36 1.84 -2.96 -1.97
C SER A 36 0.33 -3.07 -2.11
N THR A 37 -0.19 -4.27 -2.31
CA THR A 37 -1.64 -4.51 -2.52
C THR A 37 -2.26 -5.20 -1.31
N TYR A 38 -3.52 -4.86 -1.03
CA TYR A 38 -4.24 -5.29 0.17
C TYR A 38 -5.49 -6.07 -0.22
N TYR A 39 -5.71 -7.22 0.41
CA TYR A 39 -6.80 -8.14 0.09
C TYR A 39 -7.58 -8.52 1.34
N MET A 40 -8.90 -8.68 1.21
CA MET A 40 -9.77 -9.15 2.29
C MET A 40 -11.01 -9.87 1.74
N THR A 41 -11.57 -10.80 2.51
CA THR A 41 -12.87 -11.44 2.22
C THR A 41 -13.82 -11.27 3.39
N GLY A 42 -14.96 -10.59 3.18
CA GLY A 42 -15.95 -10.36 4.24
C GLY A 42 -15.29 -9.77 5.49
N VAL A 43 -15.55 -10.39 6.66
CA VAL A 43 -14.91 -10.06 7.95
C VAL A 43 -13.64 -10.87 8.24
N GLY A 44 -13.23 -11.71 7.27
CA GLY A 44 -12.21 -12.75 7.43
C GLY A 44 -10.78 -12.27 7.12
N PRO A 45 -9.93 -13.16 6.58
CA PRO A 45 -8.50 -12.92 6.49
C PRO A 45 -8.17 -11.68 5.67
N PHE A 46 -7.15 -10.98 6.14
CA PHE A 46 -6.59 -9.79 5.53
C PHE A 46 -5.13 -10.05 5.15
N LEU A 47 -4.76 -9.75 3.91
CA LEU A 47 -3.41 -9.99 3.40
C LEU A 47 -2.80 -8.73 2.82
N ARG A 48 -1.54 -8.49 3.19
CA ARG A 48 -0.68 -7.47 2.60
C ARG A 48 0.37 -8.14 1.73
N LEU A 49 0.29 -7.91 0.42
CA LEU A 49 1.31 -8.33 -0.53
C LEU A 49 2.27 -7.15 -0.74
N ARG A 50 3.54 -7.34 -0.37
CA ARG A 50 4.58 -6.32 -0.40
C ARG A 50 5.68 -6.76 -1.37
N PRO A 51 5.56 -6.44 -2.67
CA PRO A 51 6.51 -6.84 -3.69
C PRO A 51 7.85 -6.09 -3.61
N LEU A 52 7.95 -5.02 -2.81
CA LEU A 52 9.23 -4.36 -2.57
C LEU A 52 9.22 -3.66 -1.21
N HIS A 53 9.82 -4.29 -0.18
CA HIS A 53 9.96 -3.73 1.18
C HIS A 53 11.43 -3.78 1.64
N ARG A 54 11.84 -3.04 2.68
CA ARG A 54 13.21 -3.13 3.23
C ARG A 54 13.59 -4.56 3.62
N SER A 55 12.60 -5.35 4.03
CA SER A 55 12.75 -6.78 4.30
C SER A 55 12.62 -7.67 3.06
N GLY A 56 12.52 -7.08 1.88
CA GLY A 56 12.38 -7.78 0.60
C GLY A 56 10.92 -8.02 0.18
N PHE A 57 10.72 -9.09 -0.57
CA PHE A 57 9.39 -9.58 -0.93
C PHE A 57 8.71 -10.20 0.29
N GLY A 58 7.43 -9.92 0.51
CA GLY A 58 6.69 -10.56 1.58
C GLY A 58 5.18 -10.55 1.40
N MET A 59 4.53 -11.54 2.01
CA MET A 59 3.08 -11.66 2.10
C MET A 59 2.73 -11.83 3.56
N PHE A 60 1.89 -10.97 4.11
CA PHE A 60 1.57 -10.99 5.53
C PHE A 60 0.07 -11.14 5.72
N GLU A 61 -0.35 -12.31 6.19
CA GLU A 61 -1.75 -12.64 6.42
C GLU A 61 -2.08 -12.51 7.90
N LYS A 62 -3.25 -11.96 8.20
CA LYS A 62 -3.81 -11.94 9.56
C LYS A 62 -5.29 -12.31 9.49
N ALA A 63 -5.82 -12.81 10.61
CA ALA A 63 -7.22 -13.23 10.69
C ALA A 63 -8.20 -12.10 10.38
N THR A 64 -7.87 -10.86 10.76
CA THR A 64 -8.61 -9.63 10.42
C THR A 64 -7.70 -8.41 10.60
N ARG A 65 -8.17 -7.24 10.16
CA ARG A 65 -7.57 -5.93 10.39
C ARG A 65 -8.64 -4.85 10.51
N VAL A 66 -8.38 -3.85 11.34
CA VAL A 66 -9.01 -2.52 11.23
C VAL A 66 -8.13 -1.64 10.34
N VAL A 67 -8.74 -0.84 9.47
CA VAL A 67 -8.04 -0.02 8.48
C VAL A 67 -8.53 1.43 8.54
N GLY A 68 -7.58 2.36 8.46
CA GLY A 68 -7.84 3.79 8.25
C GLY A 68 -6.83 4.40 7.30
N ILE A 69 -7.04 5.67 6.99
CA ILE A 69 -6.07 6.53 6.32
C ILE A 69 -5.84 7.77 7.18
N TYR A 70 -4.62 8.30 7.15
CA TYR A 70 -4.28 9.45 7.96
C TYR A 70 -3.21 10.35 7.31
N THR A 71 -3.15 11.60 7.72
CA THR A 71 -2.00 12.48 7.53
C THR A 71 -1.70 13.24 8.83
N GLY A 72 -0.47 13.73 9.00
CA GLY A 72 0.01 14.30 10.26
C GLY A 72 0.87 13.34 11.07
N ASP A 73 1.00 13.61 12.37
CA ASP A 73 2.00 12.99 13.25
C ASP A 73 1.42 11.79 14.03
N TRP A 74 1.46 10.61 13.41
CA TRP A 74 1.05 9.35 14.06
C TRP A 74 2.04 8.91 15.15
N VAL A 75 1.52 8.58 16.33
CA VAL A 75 2.32 8.13 17.49
C VAL A 75 2.40 6.61 17.50
N SER A 76 3.56 6.04 17.14
CA SER A 76 3.72 4.58 17.02
C SER A 76 3.65 3.80 18.33
N ALA A 77 3.85 4.49 19.46
CA ALA A 77 3.75 3.90 20.80
C ALA A 77 2.30 3.66 21.22
N GLU A 78 1.37 4.44 20.67
CA GLU A 78 -0.06 4.36 20.93
C GLU A 78 -0.74 3.31 20.02
N THR A 79 -1.88 2.83 20.49
CA THR A 79 -2.76 1.93 19.74
C THR A 79 -3.42 2.65 18.56
N PHE A 80 -4.02 1.87 17.67
CA PHE A 80 -4.83 2.40 16.58
C PHE A 80 -5.95 3.29 17.09
N GLN A 81 -6.67 2.84 18.13
CA GLN A 81 -7.77 3.56 18.72
C GLN A 81 -7.33 4.83 19.43
N GLU A 82 -6.25 4.80 20.22
CA GLU A 82 -5.74 5.99 20.91
C GLU A 82 -5.37 7.09 19.93
N ASN A 83 -4.64 6.76 18.85
CA ASN A 83 -4.35 7.74 17.80
C ASN A 83 -5.64 8.27 17.16
N ARG A 84 -6.55 7.37 16.77
CA ARG A 84 -7.80 7.76 16.10
C ARG A 84 -8.65 8.71 16.95
N ASP A 85 -8.83 8.39 18.22
CA ASP A 85 -9.84 9.02 19.08
C ASP A 85 -9.28 10.23 19.85
N THR A 86 -7.95 10.30 20.05
CA THR A 86 -7.34 11.30 20.95
C THR A 86 -6.16 12.09 20.37
N ASN A 87 -5.60 11.70 19.22
CA ASN A 87 -4.46 12.42 18.64
C ASN A 87 -4.92 13.59 17.77
N ASP A 88 -4.92 14.80 18.35
CA ASP A 88 -5.29 16.04 17.67
C ASP A 88 -4.31 16.46 16.54
N ASN A 89 -3.14 15.82 16.45
CA ASN A 89 -2.12 16.12 15.45
C ASN A 89 -2.27 15.30 14.16
N ILE A 90 -3.29 14.44 14.05
CA ILE A 90 -3.60 13.71 12.82
C ILE A 90 -4.95 14.09 12.25
N LEU A 91 -5.04 14.06 10.93
CA LEU A 91 -6.31 14.05 10.21
C LEU A 91 -6.54 12.60 9.80
N PHE A 92 -7.64 12.02 10.26
CA PHE A 92 -7.90 10.58 10.15
C PHE A 92 -9.26 10.33 9.48
N SER A 93 -9.31 9.29 8.64
CA SER A 93 -10.55 8.71 8.15
C SER A 93 -10.55 7.21 8.36
N TYR A 94 -11.59 6.71 9.02
CA TYR A 94 -11.79 5.28 9.23
C TYR A 94 -12.32 4.64 7.95
N LEU A 95 -11.67 3.56 7.48
CA LEU A 95 -12.15 2.83 6.31
C LEU A 95 -13.04 1.66 6.70
N GLY A 96 -12.73 0.95 7.79
CA GLY A 96 -13.51 -0.21 8.21
C GLY A 96 -12.65 -1.36 8.73
N ASP A 97 -13.32 -2.43 9.13
CA ASP A 97 -12.70 -3.67 9.63
C ASP A 97 -13.13 -4.92 8.84
N ASN A 98 -13.83 -4.70 7.72
CA ASN A 98 -14.29 -5.74 6.82
C ASN A 98 -14.33 -5.21 5.38
N ALA A 99 -14.35 -6.14 4.42
CA ALA A 99 -14.25 -5.82 3.00
C ALA A 99 -15.37 -4.89 2.50
N THR A 100 -16.59 -5.08 2.99
CA THR A 100 -17.77 -4.29 2.60
C THR A 100 -17.63 -2.85 3.07
N ASP A 101 -17.30 -2.64 4.34
CA ASP A 101 -17.17 -1.30 4.92
C ASP A 101 -16.00 -0.56 4.29
N ILE A 102 -14.86 -1.21 4.10
CA ILE A 102 -13.69 -0.61 3.45
C ILE A 102 -14.03 -0.17 2.02
N THR A 103 -14.72 -1.02 1.25
CA THR A 103 -15.13 -0.69 -0.12
C THR A 103 -16.14 0.47 -0.13
N ALA A 104 -17.09 0.49 0.81
CA ALA A 104 -18.07 1.56 0.94
C ALA A 104 -17.39 2.90 1.31
N ALA A 105 -16.45 2.88 2.25
CA ALA A 105 -15.69 4.06 2.65
C ALA A 105 -14.83 4.61 1.50
N ILE A 106 -14.13 3.74 0.76
CA ILE A 106 -13.38 4.14 -0.44
C ILE A 106 -14.31 4.77 -1.49
N THR A 107 -15.50 4.19 -1.68
CA THR A 107 -16.49 4.74 -2.62
C THR A 107 -16.99 6.11 -2.15
N ALA A 108 -17.24 6.29 -0.85
CA ALA A 108 -17.65 7.57 -0.28
C ALA A 108 -16.58 8.66 -0.46
N LEU A 109 -15.29 8.31 -0.33
CA LEU A 109 -14.18 9.25 -0.57
C LEU A 109 -14.19 9.79 -2.01
N LYS A 110 -14.64 9.02 -3.00
CA LYS A 110 -14.76 9.50 -4.39
C LYS A 110 -15.74 10.68 -4.54
N GLY A 111 -16.62 10.91 -3.55
CA GLY A 111 -17.53 12.06 -3.50
C GLY A 111 -16.86 13.40 -3.17
N THR A 112 -15.60 13.41 -2.71
CA THR A 112 -14.84 14.63 -2.39
C THR A 112 -13.75 14.91 -3.44
N ALA A 113 -14.13 14.82 -4.71
CA ALA A 113 -13.21 14.85 -5.83
C ALA A 113 -12.48 16.18 -6.03
N LYS A 114 -11.19 16.08 -6.36
CA LYS A 114 -10.29 17.16 -6.80
C LYS A 114 -9.36 16.64 -7.87
N THR A 115 -8.92 17.51 -8.77
CA THR A 115 -7.85 17.19 -9.71
C THR A 115 -6.47 17.32 -9.05
N THR A 116 -5.47 16.65 -9.61
CA THR A 116 -4.07 16.81 -9.18
C THR A 116 -3.63 18.28 -9.27
N GLN A 117 -4.08 19.02 -10.29
CA GLN A 117 -3.74 20.43 -10.46
C GLN A 117 -4.33 21.30 -9.35
N GLU A 118 -5.58 21.07 -8.92
CA GLU A 118 -6.17 21.82 -7.81
C GLU A 118 -5.40 21.64 -6.50
N ILE A 119 -4.87 20.43 -6.26
CA ILE A 119 -3.99 20.17 -5.10
C ILE A 119 -2.71 20.99 -5.18
N ILE A 120 -2.10 21.04 -6.37
CA ILE A 120 -0.87 21.81 -6.64
C ILE A 120 -1.14 23.31 -6.44
N ASP A 121 -2.22 23.83 -7.02
CA ASP A 121 -2.58 25.23 -6.96
C ASP A 121 -2.86 25.69 -5.51
N GLN A 122 -3.60 24.89 -4.75
CA GLN A 122 -3.80 25.12 -3.31
C GLN A 122 -2.47 25.18 -2.56
N ASN A 123 -1.57 24.23 -2.81
CA ASN A 123 -0.29 24.15 -2.11
C ASN A 123 0.69 25.27 -2.52
N ALA A 124 0.59 25.76 -3.76
CA ALA A 124 1.45 26.81 -4.32
C ALA A 124 0.92 28.24 -4.05
N ALA A 125 -0.33 28.41 -3.64
CA ALA A 125 -0.94 29.72 -3.44
C ALA A 125 -0.17 30.56 -2.39
N VAL A 126 0.06 31.84 -2.73
CA VAL A 126 0.69 32.83 -1.83
C VAL A 126 -0.14 33.01 -0.55
N HIS A 127 -1.46 33.02 -0.69
CA HIS A 127 -2.41 32.99 0.41
C HIS A 127 -3.30 31.76 0.25
N ARG A 128 -2.99 30.69 0.98
CA ARG A 128 -3.73 29.43 0.90
C ARG A 128 -5.10 29.58 1.56
N PRO A 129 -6.21 29.26 0.85
CA PRO A 129 -7.51 29.08 1.48
C PRO A 129 -7.42 28.07 2.62
N ASP A 130 -8.18 28.26 3.69
CA ASP A 130 -8.18 27.33 4.83
C ASP A 130 -8.86 26.01 4.47
N LEU A 131 -8.15 24.90 4.70
CA LEU A 131 -8.57 23.55 4.37
C LEU A 131 -9.50 22.92 5.42
N ASN A 132 -9.53 23.39 6.67
CA ASN A 132 -10.52 22.98 7.68
C ASN A 132 -10.88 21.47 7.70
N ASN A 133 -9.91 20.60 8.02
CA ASN A 133 -10.07 19.13 7.99
C ASN A 133 -10.56 18.54 6.64
N SER A 134 -10.19 19.14 5.51
CA SER A 134 -10.56 18.65 4.18
C SER A 134 -9.88 17.32 3.85
N ILE A 135 -10.67 16.34 3.41
CA ILE A 135 -10.20 15.08 2.84
C ILE A 135 -10.76 14.95 1.43
N VAL A 136 -9.87 14.84 0.45
CA VAL A 136 -10.22 14.86 -0.97
C VAL A 136 -9.64 13.65 -1.72
N TYR A 137 -10.45 13.10 -2.61
CA TYR A 137 -10.03 12.08 -3.56
C TYR A 137 -9.52 12.73 -4.84
N VAL A 138 -8.43 12.21 -5.40
CA VAL A 138 -7.91 12.71 -6.68
C VAL A 138 -8.55 11.94 -7.83
N ASP A 139 -9.40 12.60 -8.62
CA ASP A 139 -10.16 11.99 -9.72
C ASP A 139 -9.56 12.23 -11.10
N ASN A 140 -8.54 13.08 -11.20
CA ASN A 140 -7.87 13.37 -12.46
C ASN A 140 -6.40 13.78 -12.29
N GLY A 141 -5.56 13.37 -13.25
CA GLY A 141 -4.16 13.76 -13.36
C GLY A 141 -3.19 12.70 -12.84
N PRO A 142 -1.89 13.01 -12.71
CA PRO A 142 -0.84 12.03 -12.39
C PRO A 142 -0.99 11.29 -11.04
N LEU A 143 -1.83 11.80 -10.15
CA LEU A 143 -2.11 11.22 -8.84
C LEU A 143 -3.53 10.66 -8.72
N GLU A 144 -4.23 10.46 -9.84
CA GLU A 144 -5.56 9.86 -9.86
C GLU A 144 -5.63 8.56 -9.04
N GLY A 145 -6.68 8.44 -8.24
CA GLY A 145 -6.91 7.33 -7.31
C GLY A 145 -6.20 7.46 -5.96
N SER A 146 -5.50 8.55 -5.68
CA SER A 146 -4.96 8.83 -4.34
C SER A 146 -5.91 9.67 -3.49
N VAL A 147 -5.62 9.78 -2.19
CA VAL A 147 -6.40 10.59 -1.24
C VAL A 147 -5.46 11.55 -0.50
N PHE A 148 -5.90 12.80 -0.38
CA PHE A 148 -5.16 13.87 0.28
C PHE A 148 -5.97 14.45 1.43
N GLY A 149 -5.28 14.80 2.51
CA GLY A 149 -5.85 15.46 3.68
C GLY A 149 -5.18 16.80 3.91
N GLY A 150 -5.93 17.79 4.39
CA GLY A 150 -5.44 19.14 4.64
C GLY A 150 -6.13 19.80 5.83
N ASP A 151 -5.34 20.43 6.70
CA ASP A 151 -5.83 21.14 7.86
C ASP A 151 -4.79 22.19 8.32
N GLN A 152 -5.27 23.30 8.88
CA GLN A 152 -4.41 24.39 9.33
C GLN A 152 -3.41 23.94 10.42
N VAL A 153 -3.85 23.11 11.37
CA VAL A 153 -3.01 22.66 12.50
C VAL A 153 -2.19 21.44 12.13
N LYS A 154 -2.82 20.44 11.47
CA LYS A 154 -2.21 19.12 11.27
C LYS A 154 -1.29 19.02 10.05
N THR A 155 -1.54 19.83 9.02
CA THR A 155 -0.74 19.79 7.78
C THR A 155 -0.13 21.13 7.40
N ASN A 156 -0.27 22.16 8.26
CA ASN A 156 0.10 23.54 8.01
C ASN A 156 -0.63 24.12 6.77
N ASN A 157 -1.90 23.74 6.61
CA ASN A 157 -2.77 24.14 5.51
C ASN A 157 -2.30 23.71 4.11
N TYR A 158 -1.54 22.62 4.03
CA TYR A 158 -1.19 21.94 2.78
C TYR A 158 -2.01 20.67 2.62
N TYR A 159 -2.45 20.38 1.40
CA TYR A 159 -2.86 19.02 1.09
C TYR A 159 -1.63 18.11 1.12
N ARG A 160 -1.71 17.05 1.92
CA ARG A 160 -0.69 16.01 2.05
C ARG A 160 -1.30 14.65 1.74
N PRO A 161 -0.55 13.73 1.09
CA PRO A 161 -1.03 12.37 0.86
C PRO A 161 -1.44 11.70 2.17
N MET A 162 -2.61 11.06 2.19
CA MET A 162 -3.02 10.24 3.33
C MET A 162 -2.42 8.85 3.22
N LYS A 163 -1.73 8.41 4.28
CA LYS A 163 -1.11 7.10 4.40
C LYS A 163 -2.09 6.09 4.95
N VAL A 164 -1.99 4.84 4.52
CA VAL A 164 -2.77 3.75 5.11
C VAL A 164 -2.22 3.40 6.48
N VAL A 165 -3.10 3.10 7.42
CA VAL A 165 -2.78 2.56 8.73
C VAL A 165 -3.67 1.35 9.02
N ASP A 166 -3.08 0.27 9.53
CA ASP A 166 -3.80 -0.98 9.81
C ASP A 166 -3.32 -1.67 11.10
N ALA A 167 -4.25 -2.24 11.86
CA ALA A 167 -3.97 -2.96 13.11
C ALA A 167 -4.79 -4.26 13.18
N THR A 168 -4.32 -5.27 13.91
CA THR A 168 -5.08 -6.54 14.08
C THR A 168 -6.37 -6.36 14.86
N ALA A 169 -6.44 -5.33 15.70
CA ALA A 169 -7.63 -4.85 16.40
C ALA A 169 -7.39 -3.39 16.79
N ALA A 170 -8.45 -2.67 17.17
CA ALA A 170 -8.37 -1.25 17.51
C ALA A 170 -7.47 -0.97 18.73
N ASP A 171 -7.41 -1.89 19.68
CA ASP A 171 -6.59 -1.84 20.91
C ASP A 171 -5.12 -2.25 20.69
N ARG A 172 -4.67 -2.37 19.44
CA ARG A 172 -3.30 -2.79 19.10
C ARG A 172 -2.55 -1.69 18.38
N ASN A 173 -1.22 -1.71 18.53
CA ASN A 173 -0.34 -0.84 17.75
C ASN A 173 -0.56 -1.08 16.26
N ALA A 174 -0.61 0.01 15.52
CA ALA A 174 -0.85 -0.02 14.10
C ALA A 174 0.46 -0.10 13.30
N HIS A 175 0.36 -0.70 12.13
CA HIS A 175 1.34 -0.54 11.08
C HIS A 175 0.94 0.64 10.20
N THR A 176 1.90 1.51 9.89
CA THR A 176 1.73 2.61 8.94
C THR A 176 2.37 2.24 7.59
N GLY A 177 1.62 2.46 6.51
CA GLY A 177 2.02 2.19 5.13
C GLY A 177 2.42 3.44 4.36
N HIS A 178 2.51 3.29 3.05
CA HIS A 178 2.68 4.40 2.12
C HIS A 178 1.34 5.12 1.87
N ALA A 179 1.34 6.11 0.98
CA ALA A 179 0.12 6.81 0.60
C ALA A 179 -0.91 5.83 0.01
N PHE A 180 -2.17 6.06 0.32
CA PHE A 180 -3.28 5.30 -0.23
C PHE A 180 -3.35 5.49 -1.75
N ALA A 181 -3.61 4.40 -2.45
CA ALA A 181 -4.03 4.41 -3.85
C ALA A 181 -5.18 3.41 -4.03
N THR A 182 -6.14 3.75 -4.88
CA THR A 182 -7.18 2.79 -5.29
C THR A 182 -6.57 1.59 -5.99
N SER A 183 -7.36 0.53 -6.10
CA SER A 183 -6.95 -0.68 -6.79
C SER A 183 -6.67 -0.41 -8.27
N GLU A 184 -7.47 0.47 -8.87
CA GLU A 184 -7.44 0.91 -10.26
C GLU A 184 -6.20 1.78 -10.57
N ALA A 185 -5.82 2.66 -9.63
CA ALA A 185 -4.59 3.44 -9.76
C ALA A 185 -3.34 2.56 -9.70
N ALA A 186 -3.34 1.55 -8.83
CA ALA A 186 -2.24 0.59 -8.78
C ALA A 186 -2.14 -0.26 -10.05
N GLU A 187 -3.27 -0.71 -10.61
CA GLU A 187 -3.29 -1.40 -11.92
C GLU A 187 -2.70 -0.54 -13.02
N THR A 188 -3.13 0.72 -13.10
CA THR A 188 -2.61 1.68 -14.08
C THR A 188 -1.10 1.89 -13.90
N PHE A 189 -0.65 2.05 -12.66
CA PHE A 189 0.77 2.19 -12.33
C PHE A 189 1.59 0.96 -12.74
N TYR A 190 1.12 -0.25 -12.42
CA TYR A 190 1.77 -1.49 -12.85
C TYR A 190 1.80 -1.60 -14.36
N GLY A 191 0.69 -1.32 -15.05
CA GLY A 191 0.63 -1.35 -16.52
C GLY A 191 1.62 -0.38 -17.18
N ALA A 192 1.80 0.81 -16.61
CA ALA A 192 2.70 1.83 -17.16
C ALA A 192 4.18 1.57 -16.88
N HIS A 193 4.53 1.13 -15.66
CA HIS A 193 5.92 1.05 -15.21
C HIS A 193 6.49 -0.37 -15.14
N TYR A 194 5.62 -1.36 -15.00
CA TYR A 194 5.98 -2.76 -14.77
C TYR A 194 5.00 -3.72 -15.48
N PRO A 195 4.91 -3.68 -16.82
CA PRO A 195 3.96 -4.50 -17.57
C PRO A 195 4.05 -5.98 -17.19
N ALA A 196 2.89 -6.64 -17.09
CA ALA A 196 2.70 -8.05 -16.68
C ALA A 196 3.13 -8.41 -15.24
N LEU A 197 3.78 -7.51 -14.50
CA LEU A 197 4.28 -7.83 -13.15
C LEU A 197 3.14 -8.10 -12.17
N LEU A 198 2.06 -7.32 -12.24
CA LEU A 198 0.89 -7.53 -11.39
C LEU A 198 0.24 -8.89 -11.67
N ASP A 199 0.11 -9.29 -12.94
CA ASP A 199 -0.45 -10.58 -13.33
C ASP A 199 0.39 -11.74 -12.80
N GLN A 200 1.72 -11.61 -12.84
CA GLN A 200 2.61 -12.60 -12.23
C GLN A 200 2.47 -12.67 -10.72
N LEU A 201 2.34 -11.53 -10.05
CA LEU A 201 2.04 -11.50 -8.62
C LEU A 201 0.68 -12.16 -8.31
N MET A 202 -0.29 -12.10 -9.23
CA MET A 202 -1.60 -12.76 -9.03
C MET A 202 -1.53 -14.28 -9.15
N GLN A 203 -0.45 -14.85 -9.73
CA GLN A 203 -0.23 -16.30 -9.73
C GLN A 203 -0.03 -16.87 -8.33
N LEU A 204 0.41 -16.04 -7.36
CA LEU A 204 0.52 -16.41 -5.95
C LEU A 204 -0.80 -16.89 -5.33
N GLY A 205 -1.94 -16.53 -5.93
CA GLY A 205 -3.27 -17.00 -5.51
C GLY A 205 -3.84 -18.16 -6.32
N GLN A 206 -3.15 -18.59 -7.38
CA GLN A 206 -3.67 -19.55 -8.37
C GLN A 206 -2.85 -20.84 -8.43
N SER A 207 -1.52 -20.73 -8.32
CA SER A 207 -0.60 -21.85 -8.41
C SER A 207 0.46 -21.79 -7.30
N ALA A 208 1.09 -22.93 -7.02
CA ALA A 208 2.21 -22.99 -6.09
C ALA A 208 3.42 -22.31 -6.74
N GLN A 209 3.99 -21.31 -6.07
CA GLN A 209 5.14 -20.57 -6.56
C GLN A 209 6.40 -20.98 -5.82
N VAL A 210 7.49 -21.14 -6.57
CA VAL A 210 8.81 -21.49 -6.03
C VAL A 210 9.87 -20.54 -6.56
N ILE A 211 10.89 -20.30 -5.74
CA ILE A 211 12.09 -19.57 -6.15
C ILE A 211 13.19 -20.58 -6.43
N LYS A 212 13.72 -20.57 -7.66
CA LYS A 212 14.83 -21.44 -8.06
C LYS A 212 16.16 -20.70 -7.92
N THR A 213 17.07 -21.24 -7.13
CA THR A 213 18.42 -20.70 -6.95
C THR A 213 19.45 -21.73 -7.40
N ASP A 214 20.20 -21.41 -8.46
CA ASP A 214 21.27 -22.27 -8.95
C ASP A 214 22.52 -22.11 -8.09
N MET A 215 22.92 -23.19 -7.42
CA MET A 215 24.15 -23.22 -6.64
C MET A 215 25.34 -23.66 -7.50
N SER A 216 25.97 -22.67 -8.15
CA SER A 216 27.29 -22.87 -8.77
C SER A 216 28.38 -23.06 -7.69
N PRO A 217 29.39 -23.94 -7.89
CA PRO A 217 29.65 -24.78 -9.07
C PRO A 217 29.02 -26.18 -8.98
N ARG A 218 28.16 -26.45 -8.00
CA ARG A 218 27.64 -27.80 -7.72
C ARG A 218 26.57 -28.27 -8.71
N GLY A 219 26.03 -27.37 -9.55
CA GLY A 219 25.00 -27.70 -10.54
C GLY A 219 23.66 -28.12 -9.92
N VAL A 220 23.43 -27.78 -8.65
CA VAL A 220 22.19 -28.10 -7.92
C VAL A 220 21.31 -26.86 -7.88
N THR A 221 20.08 -26.96 -8.37
CA THR A 221 19.04 -25.95 -8.19
C THR A 221 18.29 -26.22 -6.90
N VAL A 222 18.28 -25.23 -5.99
CA VAL A 222 17.46 -25.28 -4.77
C VAL A 222 16.15 -24.57 -5.05
N GLU A 223 15.03 -25.25 -4.81
CA GLU A 223 13.70 -24.67 -4.89
C GLU A 223 13.21 -24.26 -3.50
N THR A 224 12.87 -22.99 -3.33
CA THR A 224 12.30 -22.46 -2.09
C THR A 224 10.83 -22.12 -2.32
N PRO A 225 9.88 -22.85 -1.71
CA PRO A 225 8.47 -22.53 -1.81
C PRO A 225 8.15 -21.14 -1.26
N ILE A 226 7.27 -20.43 -1.95
CA ILE A 226 6.77 -19.14 -1.50
C ILE A 226 5.62 -19.36 -0.52
N GLN A 227 5.69 -18.66 0.61
CA GLN A 227 4.75 -18.78 1.74
C GLN A 227 4.42 -17.40 2.32
N THR A 228 3.33 -17.32 3.08
CA THR A 228 2.93 -16.14 3.85
C THR A 228 3.67 -16.05 5.19
N ASP A 229 3.61 -14.87 5.80
CA ASP A 229 4.31 -14.48 7.03
C ASP A 229 5.85 -14.66 6.95
N LEU A 230 6.40 -14.73 5.73
CA LEU A 230 7.84 -14.78 5.45
C LEU A 230 8.32 -13.54 4.68
N GLN A 231 9.62 -13.29 4.82
CA GLN A 231 10.37 -12.22 4.16
C GLN A 231 11.45 -12.86 3.29
N TYR A 232 11.54 -12.44 2.03
CA TYR A 232 12.48 -12.99 1.05
C TYR A 232 13.36 -11.88 0.49
N TYR A 233 14.67 -12.07 0.52
CA TYR A 233 15.65 -11.14 -0.06
C TYR A 233 15.58 -9.71 0.50
N PRO A 234 15.89 -9.52 1.80
CA PRO A 234 15.97 -8.20 2.41
C PRO A 234 16.98 -7.30 1.70
N GLU A 235 16.76 -5.99 1.80
CA GLU A 235 17.57 -4.97 1.14
C GLU A 235 19.05 -5.06 1.53
N ALA A 236 19.33 -5.49 2.77
CA ALA A 236 20.69 -5.73 3.25
C ALA A 236 21.47 -6.81 2.49
N MET A 237 20.82 -7.62 1.63
CA MET A 237 21.50 -8.55 0.72
C MET A 237 21.96 -7.90 -0.59
N PHE A 238 21.61 -6.63 -0.81
CA PHE A 238 21.91 -5.90 -2.03
C PHE A 238 22.71 -4.64 -1.71
N GLU A 239 23.42 -4.13 -2.70
CA GLU A 239 24.18 -2.88 -2.57
C GLU A 239 23.26 -1.69 -2.28
N ASN A 240 22.10 -1.65 -2.93
CA ASN A 240 21.11 -0.60 -2.75
C ASN A 240 19.71 -1.07 -3.19
N ARG A 241 18.71 -0.25 -2.87
CA ARG A 241 17.30 -0.46 -3.21
C ARG A 241 17.03 -0.70 -4.69
N ALA A 242 17.75 -0.03 -5.60
CA ALA A 242 17.54 -0.18 -7.04
C ALA A 242 18.01 -1.56 -7.54
N VAL A 243 19.12 -2.07 -7.00
CA VAL A 243 19.59 -3.44 -7.28
C VAL A 243 18.57 -4.47 -6.78
N GLN A 244 18.02 -4.27 -5.58
CA GLN A 244 16.96 -5.13 -5.04
C GLN A 244 15.70 -5.13 -5.92
N LEU A 245 15.22 -3.95 -6.33
CA LEU A 245 14.07 -3.83 -7.23
C LEU A 245 14.31 -4.60 -8.53
N ASN A 246 15.47 -4.42 -9.16
CA ASN A 246 15.80 -5.11 -10.41
C ASN A 246 15.85 -6.63 -10.23
N PHE A 247 16.38 -7.12 -9.11
CA PHE A 247 16.37 -8.53 -8.78
C PHE A 247 14.93 -9.06 -8.60
N LEU A 248 14.12 -8.39 -7.78
CA LEU A 248 12.75 -8.84 -7.48
C LEU A 248 11.85 -8.81 -8.73
N LYS A 249 12.02 -7.83 -9.62
CA LYS A 249 11.32 -7.84 -10.92
C LYS A 249 11.60 -9.11 -11.73
N ARG A 250 12.88 -9.50 -11.84
CA ARG A 250 13.26 -10.73 -12.56
C ARG A 250 12.72 -11.97 -11.86
N LEU A 251 12.76 -11.98 -10.53
CA LEU A 251 12.21 -13.05 -9.71
C LEU A 251 10.72 -13.27 -9.99
N TYR A 252 9.91 -12.21 -9.96
CA TYR A 252 8.46 -12.32 -10.20
C TYR A 252 8.14 -12.78 -11.61
N MET A 253 8.92 -12.37 -12.61
CA MET A 253 8.75 -12.85 -13.98
C MET A 253 9.17 -14.33 -14.16
N SER A 254 9.83 -14.93 -13.17
CA SER A 254 10.23 -16.34 -13.16
C SER A 254 9.30 -17.27 -12.37
N PHE A 255 8.21 -16.71 -11.82
CA PHE A 255 7.13 -17.48 -11.21
C PHE A 255 6.60 -18.51 -12.24
N VAL A 256 6.44 -19.76 -11.79
CA VAL A 256 6.07 -20.94 -12.60
C VAL A 256 4.82 -21.61 -12.07
#